data_AF-A0A174YTE7-F1
#
_entry.id   AF-A0A174YTE7-F1
#
_cell.length_a   1.000
_cell.length_b   1.000
_cell.length_c   1.000
_cell.angle_alpha   90.00
_cell.angle_beta   90.00
_cell.angle_gamma   90.00
#
_symmetry.space_group_name_H-M   'P 1'
#
loop_
_entity.id
_entity.type
_entity.pdbx_description
1 polymer ?
#
loop_
_entity_poly.entity_id
_entity_poly.type
_entity_poly.pdbx_seq_one_letter_code
_entity_poly.pdbx_strand_id
1 'polypeptide(L)'
;MDLATLLGIIIGFVMVVIGIITSTTNPTLKGIMDTFVDIPSIAVTIGGSMAGMLTSYTFKTFLGHLKGFGIAMKDPKLDNGQVISKIIELSNTARKEGLLALEEVAQGLDDEFMKKGILLIVDGTEPELVRGILETELVNLDTRHKSTIGFFDNWAALAPAWGMIGTLLGLVNMLKNLSDTASIGPNMAVALLTTLYGSLIANWICVPISNKLKLQNNDEYQLREIIIEGLLSIQAGENPRVIEEKLKSFLSPSARTALSEQGGGEG
;
A
#
# COMPACT_ATOMS: atom_id res chain seq x y z
N MET A 1 -12.40 -6.38 1.92
CA MET A 1 -12.11 -4.98 2.29
C MET A 1 -11.49 -5.03 3.67
N ASP A 2 -10.39 -4.32 3.87
CA ASP A 2 -9.79 -4.23 5.19
C ASP A 2 -10.64 -3.32 6.08
N LEU A 3 -11.33 -3.93 7.05
CA LEU A 3 -12.23 -3.24 7.96
C LEU A 3 -11.46 -2.26 8.85
N ALA A 4 -10.20 -2.56 9.20
CA ALA A 4 -9.38 -1.70 10.04
C ALA A 4 -9.02 -0.39 9.31
N THR A 5 -8.66 -0.47 8.02
CA THR A 5 -8.38 0.71 7.20
C THR A 5 -9.61 1.60 7.05
N LEU A 6 -10.79 1.01 6.77
CA LEU A 6 -12.03 1.77 6.64
C LEU A 6 -12.45 2.42 7.97
N LEU A 7 -12.43 1.66 9.07
CA LEU A 7 -12.76 2.17 10.39
C LEU A 7 -11.77 3.25 10.84
N GLY A 8 -10.48 3.09 10.56
CA GLY A 8 -9.47 4.09 10.91
C GLY A 8 -9.71 5.44 10.21
N ILE A 9 -10.01 5.41 8.91
CA ILE A 9 -10.36 6.62 8.15
C ILE A 9 -11.63 7.27 8.73
N ILE A 10 -12.68 6.48 8.99
CA ILE A 10 -13.96 6.99 9.52
C ILE A 10 -13.80 7.56 10.93
N ILE A 11 -13.10 6.86 11.83
CA ILE A 11 -12.86 7.34 13.20
C ILE A 11 -12.05 8.63 13.16
N GLY A 12 -11.02 8.71 12.31
CA GLY A 12 -10.25 9.94 12.11
C GLY A 12 -11.14 11.11 11.66
N PHE A 13 -12.04 10.89 10.69
CA PHE A 13 -13.01 11.90 10.26
C PHE A 13 -13.91 12.36 11.41
N VAL A 14 -14.50 11.40 12.13
CA VAL A 14 -15.44 11.68 13.22
C VAL A 14 -14.76 12.47 14.33
N MET A 15 -13.52 12.15 14.68
CA MET A 15 -12.77 12.90 15.71
C MET A 15 -12.46 14.33 15.28
N VAL A 16 -12.09 14.55 14.01
CA VAL A 16 -11.89 15.91 13.47
C VAL A 16 -13.21 16.69 13.48
N VAL A 17 -14.31 16.08 13.05
CA VAL A 17 -15.65 16.70 13.04
C VAL A 17 -16.13 17.02 14.46
N ILE A 18 -15.94 16.12 15.43
CA ILE A 18 -16.25 16.38 16.84
C ILE A 18 -15.41 17.56 17.36
N GLY A 19 -14.11 17.62 17.03
CA GLY A 19 -13.26 18.75 17.40
C GLY A 19 -13.78 20.09 16.84
N ILE A 20 -14.24 20.09 15.59
CA ILE A 20 -14.83 21.27 14.95
C ILE A 20 -16.17 21.67 15.60
N ILE A 21 -17.05 20.71 15.86
CA ILE A 21 -18.38 20.96 16.45
C ILE A 21 -18.27 21.48 17.88
N THR A 22 -17.34 20.91 18.67
CA THR A 22 -17.15 21.30 20.08
C THR A 22 -16.41 22.62 20.26
N SER A 23 -15.62 23.04 19.25
CA SER A 23 -14.88 24.31 19.29
C SER A 23 -15.66 25.51 18.74
N THR A 24 -16.73 25.28 17.96
CA THR A 24 -17.51 26.37 17.36
C THR A 24 -18.63 26.87 18.27
N THR A 25 -18.90 28.17 18.25
CA THR A 25 -20.00 28.81 18.97
C THR A 25 -21.37 28.59 18.30
N ASN A 26 -21.38 28.21 17.02
CA ASN A 26 -22.58 27.89 16.24
C ASN A 26 -22.44 26.51 15.57
N PRO A 27 -22.85 25.40 16.22
CA PRO A 27 -22.70 24.03 15.73
C PRO A 27 -23.68 23.65 14.61
N THR A 28 -24.09 24.63 13.79
CA THR A 28 -24.88 24.36 12.58
C THR A 28 -23.93 24.02 11.43
N LEU A 29 -24.38 23.18 10.49
CA LEU A 29 -23.64 22.85 9.26
C LEU A 29 -23.13 24.11 8.53
N LYS A 30 -23.97 25.16 8.50
CA LYS A 30 -23.63 26.45 7.90
C LYS A 30 -22.51 27.17 8.67
N GLY A 31 -22.58 27.23 10.00
CA GLY A 31 -21.53 27.86 10.83
C GLY A 31 -20.17 27.16 10.74
N ILE A 32 -20.18 25.84 10.58
CA ILE A 32 -18.95 25.05 10.36
C ILE A 32 -18.34 25.38 9.00
N MET A 33 -19.16 25.40 7.94
CA MET A 33 -18.69 25.75 6.60
C MET A 33 -18.18 27.20 6.55
N ASP A 34 -18.88 28.14 7.19
CA ASP A 34 -18.48 29.55 7.23
C ASP A 34 -17.14 29.77 7.97
N THR A 35 -16.75 28.86 8.88
CA THR A 35 -15.53 29.00 9.69
C THR A 35 -14.34 28.19 9.14
N PHE A 36 -14.58 26.97 8.66
CA PHE A 36 -13.55 26.00 8.32
C PHE A 36 -13.45 25.68 6.83
N VAL A 37 -14.25 26.32 5.95
CA VAL A 37 -14.16 26.17 4.49
C VAL A 37 -13.77 27.52 3.88
N ASP A 38 -12.47 27.72 3.69
CA ASP A 38 -11.93 28.94 3.08
C ASP A 38 -11.38 28.65 1.68
N ILE A 39 -11.97 29.30 0.67
CA ILE A 39 -11.63 29.08 -0.75
C ILE A 39 -10.15 29.37 -1.04
N PRO A 40 -9.57 30.52 -0.62
CA PRO A 40 -8.13 30.78 -0.75
C PRO A 40 -7.26 29.68 -0.15
N SER A 41 -7.58 29.22 1.06
CA SER A 41 -6.82 28.19 1.76
C SER A 41 -6.85 26.84 1.05
N ILE A 42 -8.02 26.45 0.53
CA ILE A 42 -8.18 25.24 -0.29
C ILE A 42 -7.38 25.36 -1.59
N ALA A 43 -7.48 26.49 -2.28
CA ALA A 43 -6.79 26.72 -3.55
C ALA A 43 -5.26 26.64 -3.40
N VAL A 44 -4.70 27.27 -2.37
CA VAL A 44 -3.25 27.24 -2.12
C VAL A 44 -2.80 25.84 -1.70
N THR A 45 -3.52 25.20 -0.77
CA THR A 45 -3.04 23.95 -0.16
C THR A 45 -3.31 22.74 -1.05
N ILE A 46 -4.57 22.56 -1.45
CA ILE A 46 -4.99 21.42 -2.28
C ILE A 46 -4.56 21.66 -3.72
N GLY A 47 -4.89 22.83 -4.27
CA GLY A 47 -4.51 23.18 -5.64
C GLY A 47 -3.00 23.23 -5.83
N GLY A 48 -2.27 23.86 -4.90
CA GLY A 48 -0.81 23.91 -4.94
C GLY A 48 -0.15 22.53 -4.80
N SER A 49 -0.58 21.71 -3.84
CA SER A 49 -0.03 20.36 -3.69
C SER A 49 -0.34 19.47 -4.89
N MET A 50 -1.56 19.55 -5.46
CA MET A 50 -1.90 18.86 -6.70
C MET A 50 -1.09 19.34 -7.90
N ALA A 51 -0.83 20.65 -8.00
CA ALA A 51 0.05 21.19 -9.03
C ALA A 51 1.48 20.63 -8.87
N GLY A 52 2.00 20.58 -7.65
CA GLY A 52 3.29 19.95 -7.35
C GLY A 52 3.34 18.45 -7.67
N MET A 53 2.23 17.74 -7.50
CA MET A 53 2.13 16.34 -7.95
C MET A 53 2.10 16.23 -9.47
N LEU A 54 1.35 17.08 -10.17
CA LEU A 54 1.30 17.10 -11.64
C LEU A 54 2.62 17.52 -12.29
N THR A 55 3.45 18.31 -11.62
CA THR A 55 4.82 18.60 -12.10
C THR A 55 5.79 17.44 -11.83
N SER A 56 5.51 16.62 -10.81
CA SER A 56 6.36 15.47 -10.44
C SER A 56 6.06 14.20 -11.25
N TYR A 57 4.88 14.10 -11.87
CA TYR A 57 4.42 12.90 -12.58
C TYR A 57 3.80 13.25 -13.93
N THR A 58 3.95 12.38 -14.92
CA THR A 58 3.15 12.51 -16.16
C THR A 58 1.67 12.37 -15.85
N PHE A 59 0.79 13.03 -16.63
CA PHE A 59 -0.65 13.02 -16.39
C PHE A 59 -1.24 11.60 -16.33
N LYS A 60 -0.78 10.71 -17.22
CA LYS A 60 -1.19 9.29 -17.23
C LYS A 60 -0.78 8.57 -15.95
N THR A 61 0.46 8.78 -15.49
CA THR A 61 0.99 8.17 -14.27
C THR A 61 0.26 8.70 -13.04
N PHE A 62 -0.01 10.01 -12.97
CA PHE A 62 -0.77 10.64 -11.89
C PHE A 62 -2.14 9.97 -11.72
N LEU A 63 -2.93 9.88 -12.80
CA LEU A 63 -4.25 9.22 -12.76
C LEU A 63 -4.16 7.72 -12.44
N GLY A 64 -3.10 7.05 -12.90
CA GLY A 64 -2.84 5.65 -12.58
C GLY A 64 -2.61 5.43 -11.09
N HIS A 65 -1.78 6.25 -10.45
CA HIS A 65 -1.43 6.12 -9.05
C HIS A 65 -2.60 6.44 -8.09
N LEU A 66 -3.58 7.26 -8.50
CA LEU A 66 -4.80 7.48 -7.72
C LEU A 66 -5.58 6.18 -7.44
N LYS A 67 -5.46 5.16 -8.32
CA LYS A 67 -6.05 3.84 -8.07
C LYS A 67 -5.46 3.14 -6.85
N GLY A 68 -4.26 3.53 -6.41
CA GLY A 68 -3.61 3.01 -5.20
C GLY A 68 -4.46 3.18 -3.93
N PHE A 69 -5.32 4.21 -3.88
CA PHE A 69 -6.29 4.37 -2.79
C PHE A 69 -7.23 3.15 -2.67
N GLY A 70 -7.77 2.69 -3.80
CA GLY A 70 -8.65 1.52 -3.84
C GLY A 70 -7.92 0.21 -3.55
N ILE A 71 -6.64 0.12 -3.88
CA ILE A 71 -5.80 -1.04 -3.56
C ILE A 71 -5.53 -1.10 -2.05
N ALA A 72 -5.20 0.04 -1.42
CA ALA A 72 -4.96 0.10 0.02
C ALA A 72 -6.18 -0.34 0.86
N MET A 73 -7.39 -0.12 0.35
CA MET A 73 -8.64 -0.56 1.01
C MET A 73 -8.95 -2.05 0.81
N LYS A 74 -8.30 -2.71 -0.15
CA LYS A 74 -8.44 -4.16 -0.33
C LYS A 74 -7.62 -4.88 0.74
N ASP A 75 -8.10 -6.06 1.09
CA ASP A 75 -7.35 -6.97 1.94
C ASP A 75 -6.91 -8.13 1.04
N PRO A 76 -5.66 -8.14 0.57
CA PRO A 76 -5.17 -9.26 -0.21
C PRO A 76 -5.08 -10.46 0.75
N LYS A 77 -5.91 -11.47 0.54
CA LYS A 77 -5.88 -12.72 1.31
C LYS A 77 -4.67 -13.53 0.85
N LEU A 78 -3.49 -13.14 1.31
CA LEU A 78 -2.24 -13.85 1.07
C LEU A 78 -2.04 -14.81 2.25
N ASP A 79 -2.07 -16.11 1.96
CA ASP A 79 -1.82 -17.15 2.96
C ASP A 79 -0.55 -17.91 2.58
N ASN A 80 0.56 -17.50 3.19
CA ASN A 80 1.86 -18.13 2.99
C ASN A 80 1.81 -19.63 3.35
N GLY A 81 1.01 -20.02 4.34
CA GLY A 81 0.86 -21.41 4.76
C GLY A 81 0.19 -22.27 3.70
N GLN A 82 -0.91 -21.78 3.12
CA GLN A 82 -1.57 -22.46 1.99
C GLN A 82 -0.65 -22.58 0.79
N VAL A 83 0.13 -21.54 0.48
CA VAL A 83 1.11 -21.59 -0.62
C VAL A 83 2.21 -22.62 -0.36
N ILE A 84 2.74 -22.71 0.87
CA ILE A 84 3.72 -23.73 1.24
C ILE A 84 3.13 -25.14 1.10
N SER A 85 1.92 -25.36 1.62
CA SER A 85 1.22 -26.65 1.46
C SER A 85 1.03 -27.00 -0.02
N LYS A 86 0.70 -26.02 -0.86
CA LYS A 86 0.56 -26.23 -2.30
C LYS A 86 1.89 -26.57 -2.98
N ILE A 87 2.98 -25.94 -2.58
CA ILE A 87 4.33 -26.26 -3.08
C ILE A 87 4.73 -27.69 -2.67
N ILE A 88 4.40 -28.11 -1.45
CA ILE A 88 4.66 -29.49 -0.99
C ILE A 88 3.83 -30.50 -1.80
N GLU A 89 2.57 -30.20 -2.09
CA GLU A 89 1.73 -31.00 -2.99
C GLU A 89 2.38 -31.15 -4.37
N LEU A 90 2.79 -30.03 -4.99
CA LEU A 90 3.49 -30.00 -6.27
C LEU A 90 4.80 -30.80 -6.22
N SER A 91 5.59 -30.68 -5.16
CA SER A 91 6.82 -31.46 -4.97
C SER A 91 6.56 -32.97 -4.93
N ASN A 92 5.49 -33.39 -4.26
CA ASN A 92 5.12 -34.80 -4.21
C ASN A 92 4.67 -35.33 -5.57
N THR A 93 3.88 -34.55 -6.32
CA THR A 93 3.45 -34.89 -7.68
C THR A 93 4.67 -35.00 -8.61
N ALA A 94 5.54 -33.98 -8.62
CA ALA A 94 6.78 -33.96 -9.40
C ALA A 94 7.65 -35.19 -9.17
N ARG A 95 7.72 -35.67 -7.92
CA ARG A 95 8.55 -36.82 -7.55
C ARG A 95 7.92 -38.16 -7.93
N LYS A 96 6.59 -38.28 -7.87
CA LYS A 96 5.87 -39.53 -8.19
C LYS A 96 5.65 -39.71 -9.68
N GLU A 97 5.26 -38.64 -10.35
CA GLU A 97 4.74 -38.66 -11.72
C GLU A 97 5.69 -37.95 -12.70
N GLY A 98 6.73 -37.28 -12.20
CA GLY A 98 7.69 -36.51 -12.99
C GLY A 98 7.30 -35.04 -13.12
N LEU A 99 8.23 -34.21 -13.61
CA LEU A 99 8.01 -32.77 -13.77
C LEU A 99 6.90 -32.44 -14.77
N LEU A 100 6.72 -33.26 -15.81
CA LEU A 100 5.66 -33.08 -16.83
C LEU A 100 4.25 -33.11 -16.23
N ALA A 101 4.04 -33.86 -15.15
CA ALA A 101 2.74 -33.93 -14.46
C ALA A 101 2.34 -32.60 -13.80
N LEU A 102 3.30 -31.68 -13.60
CA LEU A 102 3.00 -30.36 -13.05
C LEU A 102 2.24 -29.46 -14.03
N GLU A 103 2.27 -29.75 -15.34
CA GLU A 103 1.58 -28.94 -16.35
C GLU A 103 0.05 -28.95 -16.13
N GLU A 104 -0.53 -30.12 -15.87
CA GLU A 104 -1.96 -30.26 -15.60
C GLU A 104 -2.37 -29.51 -14.33
N VAL A 105 -1.56 -29.58 -13.29
CA VAL A 105 -1.81 -28.85 -12.03
C VAL A 105 -1.69 -27.34 -12.24
N ALA A 106 -0.72 -26.89 -13.05
CA ALA A 106 -0.52 -25.48 -13.34
C ALA A 106 -1.68 -24.83 -14.10
N GLN A 107 -2.39 -25.60 -14.94
CA GLN A 107 -3.58 -25.08 -15.63
C GLN A 107 -4.74 -24.74 -14.68
N GLY A 108 -4.81 -25.39 -13.52
CA GLY A 108 -5.81 -25.14 -12.48
C GLY A 108 -5.43 -24.08 -11.44
N LEU A 109 -4.25 -23.45 -11.56
CA LEU A 109 -3.82 -22.41 -10.63
C LEU A 109 -4.33 -21.03 -11.06
N ASP A 110 -4.89 -20.29 -10.10
CA ASP A 110 -5.29 -18.89 -10.27
C ASP A 110 -4.09 -17.93 -10.26
N ASP A 111 -2.98 -18.33 -9.63
CA ASP A 111 -1.79 -17.50 -9.50
C ASP A 111 -0.87 -17.62 -10.73
N GLU A 112 -0.92 -16.60 -11.58
CA GLU A 112 -0.17 -16.56 -12.85
C GLU A 112 1.36 -16.60 -12.66
N PHE A 113 1.89 -16.09 -11.54
CA PHE A 113 3.33 -16.10 -11.27
C PHE A 113 3.82 -17.52 -10.93
N MET A 114 3.12 -18.24 -10.05
CA MET A 114 3.42 -19.64 -9.75
C MET A 114 3.26 -20.51 -11.00
N LYS A 115 2.18 -20.30 -11.76
CA LYS A 115 1.92 -21.01 -13.03
C LYS A 115 3.06 -20.82 -14.03
N LYS A 116 3.51 -19.58 -14.24
CA LYS A 116 4.65 -19.29 -15.12
C LYS A 116 5.91 -20.02 -14.67
N GLY A 117 6.22 -20.01 -13.37
CA GLY A 117 7.38 -20.70 -12.84
C GLY A 117 7.31 -22.22 -13.04
N ILE A 118 6.13 -22.84 -12.87
CA ILE A 118 5.94 -24.27 -13.15
C ILE A 118 6.18 -24.57 -14.63
N LEU A 119 5.60 -23.78 -15.54
CA LEU A 119 5.76 -24.00 -16.99
C LEU A 119 7.22 -23.90 -17.42
N LEU A 120 8.00 -22.96 -16.88
CA LEU A 120 9.44 -22.86 -17.16
C LEU A 120 10.22 -24.12 -16.74
N ILE A 121 9.83 -24.73 -15.62
CA ILE A 121 10.44 -25.98 -15.12
C ILE A 121 10.04 -27.16 -16.02
N VAL A 122 8.76 -27.25 -16.41
CA VAL A 122 8.25 -28.28 -17.32
C VAL A 122 8.95 -28.23 -18.68
N ASP A 123 9.22 -27.02 -19.18
CA ASP A 123 9.95 -26.78 -20.43
C ASP A 123 11.44 -27.14 -20.36
N GLY A 124 11.95 -27.56 -19.20
CA GLY A 124 13.35 -27.98 -19.01
C GLY A 124 14.33 -26.81 -18.98
N THR A 125 13.88 -25.62 -18.61
CA THR A 125 14.74 -24.43 -18.48
C THR A 125 15.77 -24.61 -17.36
N GLU A 126 17.03 -24.25 -17.57
CA GLU A 126 18.09 -24.33 -16.54
C GLU A 126 17.73 -23.55 -15.25
N PRO A 127 18.05 -24.06 -14.04
CA PRO A 127 17.63 -23.44 -12.77
C PRO A 127 18.02 -21.98 -12.60
N GLU A 128 19.23 -21.60 -13.00
CA GLU A 128 19.72 -20.21 -12.94
C GLU A 128 18.90 -19.27 -13.83
N LEU A 129 18.44 -19.76 -14.99
CA LEU A 129 17.60 -18.98 -15.89
C LEU A 129 16.17 -18.86 -15.36
N VAL A 130 15.61 -19.94 -14.79
CA VAL A 130 14.30 -19.88 -14.10
C VAL A 130 14.34 -18.86 -12.97
N ARG A 131 15.35 -18.95 -12.09
CA ARG A 131 15.59 -18.00 -11.01
C ARG A 131 15.68 -16.58 -11.55
N GLY A 132 16.54 -16.34 -12.55
CA GLY A 132 16.72 -15.01 -13.14
C GLY A 132 15.44 -14.41 -13.72
N ILE A 133 14.60 -15.21 -14.38
CA ILE A 133 13.31 -14.75 -14.92
C ILE A 133 12.34 -14.36 -13.79
N LEU A 134 12.18 -15.22 -12.78
CA LEU A 134 11.22 -15.00 -11.70
C LEU A 134 11.67 -13.87 -10.76
N GLU A 135 12.97 -13.78 -10.43
CA GLU A 135 13.52 -12.68 -9.63
C GLU A 135 13.41 -11.34 -10.37
N THR A 136 13.66 -11.32 -11.70
CA THR A 136 13.45 -10.11 -12.51
C THR A 136 11.99 -9.67 -12.47
N GLU A 137 11.05 -10.60 -12.54
CA GLU A 137 9.62 -10.28 -12.44
C GLU A 137 9.24 -9.75 -11.05
N LEU A 138 9.78 -10.36 -9.99
CA LEU A 138 9.60 -9.91 -8.61
C LEU A 138 10.12 -8.47 -8.40
N VAL A 139 11.32 -8.17 -8.90
CA VAL A 139 11.90 -6.81 -8.83
C VAL A 139 11.05 -5.80 -9.59
N ASN A 140 10.52 -6.17 -10.76
CA ASN A 140 9.64 -5.29 -11.54
C ASN A 140 8.28 -5.06 -10.86
N LEU A 141 7.74 -6.08 -10.19
CA LEU A 141 6.53 -5.98 -9.38
C LEU A 141 6.75 -5.01 -8.21
N ASP A 142 7.83 -5.20 -7.45
CA ASP A 142 8.20 -4.34 -6.33
C ASP A 142 8.42 -2.88 -6.79
N THR A 143 9.13 -2.68 -7.90
CA THR A 143 9.35 -1.34 -8.48
C THR A 143 8.03 -0.65 -8.84
N ARG A 144 7.08 -1.38 -9.43
CA ARG A 144 5.75 -0.86 -9.79
C ARG A 144 4.94 -0.48 -8.54
N HIS A 145 4.98 -1.29 -7.49
CA HIS A 145 4.32 -0.98 -6.22
C HIS A 145 4.97 0.21 -5.52
N LYS A 146 6.30 0.25 -5.44
CA LYS A 146 7.08 1.37 -4.89
C LYS A 146 6.81 2.68 -5.62
N SER A 147 6.61 2.68 -6.93
CA SER A 147 6.19 3.87 -7.68
C SER A 147 4.85 4.43 -7.20
N THR A 148 3.88 3.54 -6.93
CA THR A 148 2.55 3.93 -6.42
C THR A 148 2.63 4.38 -4.96
N ILE A 149 3.41 3.69 -4.14
CA ILE A 149 3.67 4.07 -2.74
C ILE A 149 4.32 5.46 -2.68
N GLY A 150 5.37 5.67 -3.48
CA GLY A 150 6.12 6.93 -3.55
C GLY A 150 5.25 8.12 -3.96
N PHE A 151 4.19 7.90 -4.74
CA PHE A 151 3.20 8.93 -5.04
C PHE A 151 2.50 9.46 -3.78
N PHE A 152 2.06 8.57 -2.87
CA PHE A 152 1.42 9.00 -1.62
C PHE A 152 2.43 9.59 -0.63
N ASP A 153 3.65 9.07 -0.57
CA ASP A 153 4.74 9.67 0.23
C ASP A 153 5.06 11.10 -0.23
N ASN A 154 5.16 11.31 -1.55
CA ASN A 154 5.41 12.65 -2.12
C ASN A 154 4.26 13.60 -1.85
N TRP A 155 3.01 13.15 -2.00
CA TRP A 155 1.87 14.01 -1.71
C TRP A 155 1.78 14.36 -0.21
N ALA A 156 2.10 13.40 0.68
CA ALA A 156 2.20 13.63 2.12
C ALA A 156 3.27 14.67 2.48
N ALA A 157 4.36 14.75 1.73
CA ALA A 157 5.39 15.77 1.92
C ALA A 157 4.96 17.14 1.35
N LEU A 158 4.32 17.15 0.18
CA LEU A 158 3.93 18.39 -0.51
C LEU A 158 2.74 19.10 0.14
N ALA A 159 1.73 18.37 0.63
CA ALA A 159 0.52 19.00 1.17
C ALA A 159 0.80 19.93 2.38
N PRO A 160 1.59 19.54 3.41
CA PRO A 160 1.97 20.42 4.51
C PRO A 160 2.91 21.55 4.06
N ALA A 161 3.80 21.28 3.10
CA ALA A 161 4.69 22.30 2.55
C ALA A 161 3.91 23.44 1.88
N TRP A 162 2.89 23.11 1.08
CA TRP A 162 1.96 24.09 0.52
C TRP A 162 1.09 24.76 1.59
N GLY A 163 0.75 24.04 2.66
CA GLY A 163 0.10 24.60 3.85
C GLY A 163 0.93 25.72 4.49
N MET A 164 2.24 25.50 4.65
CA MET A 164 3.18 26.51 5.16
C MET A 164 3.31 27.72 4.22
N ILE A 165 3.32 27.50 2.89
CA ILE A 165 3.29 28.60 1.92
C ILE A 165 2.02 29.44 2.13
N GLY A 166 0.86 28.80 2.31
CA GLY A 166 -0.39 29.48 2.61
C GLY A 166 -0.34 30.29 3.91
N THR A 167 0.35 29.78 4.94
CA THR A 167 0.59 30.52 6.19
C THR A 167 1.39 31.78 5.95
N LEU A 168 2.45 31.72 5.13
CA LEU A 168 3.22 32.89 4.75
C LEU A 168 2.37 33.91 3.98
N LEU A 169 1.51 33.46 3.05
CA LEU A 169 0.61 34.35 2.31
C LEU A 169 -0.37 35.09 3.25
N GLY A 170 -0.98 34.37 4.18
CA GLY A 170 -1.90 34.96 5.16
C GLY A 170 -1.19 35.99 6.06
N LEU A 171 0.01 35.66 6.56
CA LEU A 171 0.81 36.58 7.38
C LEU A 171 1.25 37.83 6.60
N VAL A 172 1.69 37.69 5.35
CA VAL A 172 2.07 38.83 4.50
C VAL A 172 0.89 39.77 4.28
N ASN A 173 -0.29 39.23 3.98
CA ASN A 173 -1.50 40.04 3.77
C ASN A 173 -1.98 40.70 5.06
N MET A 174 -1.90 40.01 6.19
CA MET A 174 -2.23 40.55 7.51
C MET A 174 -1.33 41.75 7.84
N LEU A 175 -0.01 41.61 7.65
CA LEU A 175 0.96 42.66 7.94
C LEU A 175 0.83 43.85 6.99
N LYS A 176 0.49 43.60 5.72
CA LYS A 176 0.28 44.65 4.72
C LYS A 176 -0.89 45.58 5.07
N ASN A 177 -1.96 45.03 5.65
CA ASN A 177 -3.19 45.78 5.97
C ASN A 177 -3.40 45.93 7.48
N LEU A 178 -2.32 46.02 8.27
CA LEU A 178 -2.39 46.01 9.74
C LEU A 178 -3.24 47.16 10.33
N SER A 179 -3.37 48.27 9.60
CA SER A 179 -4.22 49.41 9.99
C SER A 179 -5.72 49.11 9.91
N ASP A 180 -6.13 48.11 9.12
CA ASP A 180 -7.51 47.65 9.02
C ASP A 180 -7.72 46.40 9.89
N THR A 181 -8.21 46.63 11.11
CA THR A 181 -8.48 45.58 12.10
C THR A 181 -9.53 44.57 11.65
N ALA A 182 -10.43 44.95 10.73
CA ALA A 182 -11.44 44.04 10.18
C ALA A 182 -10.81 42.97 9.26
N SER A 183 -9.69 43.29 8.61
CA SER A 183 -8.98 42.37 7.71
C SER A 183 -8.08 41.35 8.42
N ILE A 184 -7.78 41.56 9.71
CA ILE A 184 -6.86 40.71 10.47
C ILE A 184 -7.42 39.29 10.62
N GLY A 185 -8.69 39.17 11.03
CA GLY A 185 -9.36 37.87 11.23
C GLY A 185 -9.35 36.98 9.98
N PRO A 186 -9.84 37.45 8.83
CA PRO A 186 -9.81 36.68 7.58
C PRO A 186 -8.40 36.26 7.15
N ASN A 187 -7.40 37.15 7.21
CA ASN A 187 -6.02 36.81 6.82
C ASN A 187 -5.36 35.80 7.76
N MET A 188 -5.67 35.88 9.06
CA MET A 188 -5.23 34.89 10.04
C MET A 188 -5.91 33.53 9.83
N ALA A 189 -7.21 33.52 9.49
CA ALA A 189 -7.93 32.30 9.16
C ALA A 189 -7.29 31.58 7.97
N VAL A 190 -6.93 32.31 6.90
CA VAL A 190 -6.18 31.74 5.77
C VAL A 190 -4.90 31.06 6.25
N ALA A 191 -4.12 31.75 7.09
CA ALA A 191 -2.84 31.25 7.53
C ALA A 191 -2.92 29.94 8.36
N LEU A 192 -3.98 29.80 9.17
CA LEU A 192 -4.20 28.62 10.02
C LEU A 192 -4.88 27.47 9.25
N LEU A 193 -5.85 27.78 8.40
CA LEU A 193 -6.60 26.77 7.64
C LEU A 193 -5.72 26.08 6.59
N THR A 194 -4.77 26.78 5.97
CA THR A 194 -3.82 26.14 5.04
C THR A 194 -2.96 25.08 5.73
N THR A 195 -2.49 25.37 6.95
CA THR A 195 -1.72 24.40 7.75
C THR A 195 -2.58 23.22 8.17
N LEU A 196 -3.84 23.48 8.58
CA LEU A 196 -4.79 22.43 8.94
C LEU A 196 -5.06 21.49 7.77
N TYR A 197 -5.43 22.01 6.59
CA TYR A 197 -5.73 21.19 5.42
C TYR A 197 -4.52 20.39 4.97
N GLY A 198 -3.32 21.00 4.95
CA GLY A 198 -2.10 20.31 4.55
C GLY A 198 -1.78 19.14 5.48
N SER A 199 -1.93 19.38 6.80
CA SER A 199 -1.71 18.36 7.83
C SER A 199 -2.74 17.22 7.76
N LEU A 200 -4.01 17.53 7.46
CA LEU A 200 -5.05 16.52 7.29
C LEU A 200 -4.77 15.65 6.06
N ILE A 201 -4.47 16.24 4.91
CA ILE A 201 -4.17 15.47 3.69
C ILE A 201 -2.98 14.54 3.92
N ALA A 202 -1.89 15.05 4.52
CA ALA A 202 -0.71 14.24 4.78
C ALA A 202 -0.97 13.11 5.78
N ASN A 203 -1.42 13.45 6.99
CA ASN A 203 -1.38 12.52 8.11
C ASN A 203 -2.63 11.66 8.23
N TRP A 204 -3.77 12.14 7.74
CA TRP A 204 -5.02 11.39 7.81
C TRP A 204 -5.25 10.53 6.57
N ILE A 205 -4.76 10.96 5.40
CA ILE A 205 -4.99 10.27 4.13
C ILE A 205 -3.70 9.65 3.60
N CYS A 206 -2.74 10.46 3.15
CA CYS A 206 -1.62 9.97 2.35
C CYS A 206 -0.67 9.04 3.11
N VAL A 207 -0.28 9.37 4.35
CA VAL A 207 0.65 8.56 5.16
C VAL A 207 0.06 7.18 5.50
N PRO A 208 -1.17 7.06 6.05
CA PRO A 208 -1.78 5.76 6.30
C PRO A 208 -1.90 4.89 5.05
N ILE A 209 -2.31 5.47 3.92
CA ILE A 209 -2.41 4.76 2.63
C ILE A 209 -1.04 4.24 2.19
N SER A 210 -0.02 5.10 2.22
CA SER A 210 1.35 4.72 1.86
C SER A 210 1.84 3.55 2.72
N ASN A 211 1.65 3.63 4.05
CA ASN A 211 2.04 2.57 4.97
C ASN A 211 1.29 1.26 4.69
N LYS A 212 -0.02 1.32 4.40
CA LYS A 212 -0.80 0.13 4.06
C LYS A 212 -0.32 -0.52 2.76
N LEU A 213 -0.04 0.28 1.72
CA LEU A 213 0.52 -0.23 0.46
C LEU A 213 1.92 -0.83 0.66
N LYS A 214 2.76 -0.24 1.53
CA LYS A 214 4.08 -0.81 1.89
C LYS A 214 3.93 -2.18 2.55
N LEU A 215 2.99 -2.33 3.49
CA LEU A 215 2.71 -3.61 4.14
C LEU A 215 2.26 -4.65 3.11
N GLN A 216 1.25 -4.32 2.29
CA GLN A 216 0.76 -5.22 1.24
C GLN A 216 1.86 -5.63 0.24
N ASN A 217 2.72 -4.69 -0.15
CA ASN A 217 3.85 -5.00 -1.02
C ASN A 217 4.82 -5.97 -0.36
N ASN A 218 5.15 -5.77 0.93
CA ASN A 218 6.05 -6.66 1.64
C ASN A 218 5.47 -8.07 1.79
N ASP A 219 4.16 -8.18 2.07
CA ASP A 219 3.47 -9.46 2.18
C ASP A 219 3.46 -10.20 0.83
N GLU A 220 3.14 -9.50 -0.27
CA GLU A 220 3.18 -10.07 -1.62
C GLU A 220 4.61 -10.44 -2.03
N TYR A 221 5.59 -9.58 -1.73
CA TYR A 221 6.99 -9.84 -2.04
C TYR A 221 7.49 -11.12 -1.35
N GLN A 222 7.21 -11.26 -0.05
CA GLN A 222 7.56 -12.47 0.70
C GLN A 222 6.88 -13.73 0.15
N LEU A 223 5.59 -13.63 -0.22
CA LEU A 223 4.87 -14.75 -0.85
C LEU A 223 5.55 -15.19 -2.15
N ARG A 224 5.97 -14.23 -2.98
CA ARG A 224 6.64 -14.49 -4.26
C ARG A 224 8.03 -15.10 -4.05
N GLU A 225 8.78 -14.67 -3.04
CA GLU A 225 10.05 -15.30 -2.66
C GLU A 225 9.87 -16.77 -2.25
N ILE A 226 8.84 -17.08 -1.43
CA ILE A 226 8.50 -18.46 -1.06
C ILE A 226 8.20 -19.30 -2.30
N ILE A 227 7.47 -18.74 -3.28
CA ILE A 227 7.16 -19.43 -4.54
C ILE A 227 8.43 -19.69 -5.34
N ILE A 228 9.30 -18.69 -5.52
CA ILE A 228 10.57 -18.84 -6.24
C ILE A 228 11.41 -19.97 -5.61
N GLU A 229 11.63 -19.90 -4.31
CA GLU A 229 12.50 -20.85 -3.62
C GLU A 229 11.88 -22.26 -3.63
N GLY A 230 10.57 -22.36 -3.47
CA GLY A 230 9.83 -23.62 -3.53
C GLY A 230 9.91 -24.29 -4.90
N LEU A 231 9.72 -23.52 -5.98
CA LEU A 231 9.80 -24.03 -7.35
C LEU A 231 11.22 -24.48 -7.70
N LEU A 232 12.24 -23.73 -7.30
CA LEU A 232 13.64 -24.12 -7.52
C LEU A 232 14.02 -25.38 -6.73
N SER A 233 13.52 -25.52 -5.49
CA SER A 233 13.68 -26.74 -4.70
C SER A 233 12.99 -27.96 -5.34
N ILE A 234 11.81 -27.78 -5.97
CA ILE A 234 11.13 -28.84 -6.73
C ILE A 234 11.99 -29.24 -7.94
N GLN A 235 12.48 -28.26 -8.70
CA GLN A 235 13.31 -28.50 -9.87
C GLN A 235 14.61 -29.25 -9.53
N ALA A 236 15.23 -28.89 -8.39
CA ALA A 236 16.43 -29.57 -7.88
C ALA A 236 16.16 -31.00 -7.37
N GLY A 237 14.90 -31.42 -7.29
CA GLY A 237 14.53 -32.75 -6.80
C GLY A 237 14.75 -32.93 -5.29
N GLU A 238 14.70 -31.85 -4.52
CA GLU A 238 14.84 -31.89 -3.06
C GLU A 238 13.71 -32.73 -2.42
N ASN A 239 13.98 -33.32 -1.25
CA ASN A 239 12.97 -34.08 -0.54
C ASN A 239 11.87 -33.12 -0.04
N PRO A 240 10.55 -33.41 -0.25
CA PRO A 240 9.46 -32.53 0.18
C PRO A 240 9.55 -32.07 1.64
N ARG A 241 10.05 -32.92 2.55
CA ARG A 241 10.27 -32.56 3.96
C ARG A 241 11.34 -31.48 4.15
N VAL A 242 12.38 -31.51 3.34
CA VAL A 242 13.46 -30.50 3.36
C VAL A 242 12.93 -29.18 2.78
N ILE A 243 12.14 -29.25 1.71
CA ILE A 243 11.47 -28.07 1.13
C ILE A 243 10.56 -27.42 2.17
N GLU A 244 9.75 -28.22 2.87
CA GLU A 244 8.86 -27.71 3.91
C GLU A 244 9.62 -26.96 5.02
N GLU A 245 10.69 -27.56 5.56
CA GLU A 245 11.51 -26.91 6.60
C GLU A 245 12.18 -25.62 6.08
N LYS A 246 12.65 -25.64 4.83
CA LYS A 246 13.23 -24.46 4.17
C LYS A 246 12.21 -23.35 4.01
N LEU A 247 11.00 -23.65 3.56
CA LEU A 247 9.95 -22.65 3.34
C LEU A 247 9.33 -22.14 4.64
N LYS A 248 9.21 -23.00 5.67
CA LYS A 248 8.82 -22.57 7.02
C LYS A 248 9.76 -21.51 7.58
N SER A 249 11.03 -21.49 7.15
CA SER A 249 11.99 -20.48 7.59
C SER A 249 11.61 -19.04 7.20
N PHE A 250 10.77 -18.85 6.18
CA PHE A 250 10.25 -17.53 5.79
C PHE A 250 9.14 -17.03 6.71
N LEU A 251 8.51 -17.92 7.49
CA LEU A 251 7.39 -17.57 8.35
C LEU A 251 7.86 -17.09 9.72
N SER A 252 7.03 -16.26 10.36
CA SER A 252 7.19 -15.89 11.76
C SER A 252 7.08 -17.13 12.67
N PRO A 253 7.73 -17.15 13.84
CA PRO A 253 7.67 -18.29 14.75
C PRO A 253 6.23 -18.73 15.07
N SER A 254 5.33 -17.77 15.26
CA SER A 254 3.90 -18.01 15.53
C SER A 254 3.20 -18.72 14.36
N ALA A 255 3.47 -18.30 13.13
CA ALA A 255 2.90 -18.91 11.93
C ALA A 255 3.46 -20.32 11.67
N ARG A 256 4.74 -20.57 12.00
CA ARG A 256 5.35 -21.91 11.93
C ARG A 256 4.66 -22.91 12.85
N THR A 257 4.35 -22.51 14.08
CA THR A 257 3.66 -23.37 15.04
C THR A 257 2.25 -23.71 14.56
N ALA A 258 1.51 -22.72 14.07
CA ALA A 258 0.15 -22.91 13.55
C ALA A 258 0.10 -23.90 12.37
N LEU A 259 1.06 -23.82 11.44
CA LEU A 259 1.18 -24.79 10.34
C LEU A 259 1.57 -26.19 10.81
N SER A 260 2.45 -26.29 11.82
CA SER A 260 2.88 -27.58 12.36
C SER A 260 1.75 -28.28 13.13
N GLU A 261 0.88 -27.52 13.80
CA GLU A 261 -0.31 -28.05 14.47
C GLU A 261 -1.38 -28.52 13.46
N GLN A 262 -1.54 -27.83 12.34
CA GLN A 262 -2.43 -28.27 11.26
C GLN A 262 -1.94 -29.52 10.53
N GLY A 263 -0.62 -29.71 10.40
CA GLY A 263 -0.02 -30.91 9.79
C GLY A 263 0.14 -32.11 10.76
N GLY A 264 0.03 -31.89 12.07
CA GLY A 264 0.24 -32.92 13.11
C GLY A 264 -1.03 -33.61 13.61
N GLY A 265 -2.20 -33.31 13.04
CA GLY A 265 -3.50 -33.84 13.46
C GLY A 265 -3.88 -35.21 12.87
N GLU A 266 -3.05 -35.81 12.02
CA GLU A 266 -3.23 -37.17 11.50
C GLU A 266 -2.14 -38.09 12.07
N GLY A 267 -2.33 -38.51 13.31
CA GLY A 267 -1.52 -39.52 14.01
C GLY A 267 -2.39 -40.41 14.88
#